data_AF-A0A355G2B9-F1
#
_entry.id   AF-A0A355G2B9-F1
#
_cell.length_a   1.000
_cell.length_b   1.000
_cell.length_c   1.000
_cell.angle_alpha   90.00
_cell.angle_beta   90.00
_cell.angle_gamma   90.00
#
_symmetry.space_group_name_H-M   'P 1'
#
loop_
_entity.id
_entity.type
_entity.pdbx_description
1 polymer ?
#
loop_
_entity_poly.entity_id
_entity_poly.type
_entity_poly.pdbx_seq_one_letter_code
_entity_poly.pdbx_strand_id
1 'polypeptide(L)' 'MKKAFSGIGLVLVVLGALILLFGGLQWFVAKNTLDASNDFYHSRFKLAGIAFVLGGCLLAVGIVLLICCKKCFR' A
#
# COMPACT_ATOMS: atom_id res chain seq x y z
N MET A 1 5.20 -18.27 -19.60
CA MET A 1 4.74 -16.90 -19.30
C MET A 1 3.60 -16.82 -18.26
N LYS A 2 2.71 -17.81 -18.13
CA LYS A 2 1.55 -17.80 -17.21
C LYS A 2 1.87 -17.71 -15.70
N LYS A 3 2.92 -18.40 -15.23
CA LYS A 3 3.36 -18.34 -13.81
C LYS A 3 3.88 -16.96 -13.42
N ALA A 4 4.45 -16.20 -14.35
CA ALA A 4 5.03 -14.89 -14.08
C ALA A 4 3.96 -13.85 -13.75
N PHE A 5 2.83 -13.83 -14.47
CA PHE A 5 1.73 -12.90 -14.21
C PHE A 5 1.09 -13.07 -12.83
N SER A 6 0.87 -14.32 -12.39
CA SER A 6 0.35 -14.59 -11.05
C SER A 6 1.35 -14.19 -9.96
N GLY A 7 2.65 -14.37 -10.21
CA GLY A 7 3.71 -13.95 -9.28
C GLY A 7 3.77 -12.43 -9.14
N ILE A 8 3.73 -11.70 -10.25
CA ILE A 8 3.76 -10.22 -10.25
C ILE A 8 2.52 -9.66 -9.54
N GLY A 9 1.33 -10.21 -9.80
CA GLY A 9 0.10 -9.78 -9.12
C GLY A 9 0.17 -10.00 -7.60
N LEU A 10 0.68 -11.15 -7.15
CA LEU A 10 0.88 -11.43 -5.73
C LEU A 10 1.87 -10.45 -5.09
N VAL A 11 3.01 -10.20 -5.76
CA VAL A 11 4.05 -9.27 -5.27
C VAL A 11 3.49 -7.85 -5.14
N LEU A 12 2.68 -7.39 -6.10
CA LEU A 12 2.03 -6.08 -6.04
C LEU A 12 1.03 -5.97 -4.88
N VAL A 13 0.25 -7.02 -4.62
CA VAL A 13 -0.68 -7.06 -3.47
C VAL A 13 0.10 -7.02 -2.15
N VAL A 14 1.17 -7.81 -2.02
CA VAL A 14 2.00 -7.85 -0.81
C VAL A 14 2.66 -6.49 -0.58
N LEU A 15 3.25 -5.88 -1.62
CA LEU A 15 3.82 -4.54 -1.53
C LEU A 15 2.78 -3.49 -1.14
N GLY A 16 1.60 -3.50 -1.77
CA GLY A 16 0.51 -2.58 -1.43
C GLY A 16 0.07 -2.72 0.03
N ALA A 17 -0.09 -3.95 0.51
CA ALA A 17 -0.47 -4.23 1.89
C ALA A 17 0.61 -3.76 2.90
N LEU A 18 1.88 -4.00 2.60
CA LEU A 18 2.99 -3.52 3.43
C LEU A 18 3.03 -1.99 3.49
N ILE A 19 2.86 -1.31 2.36
CA ILE A 19 2.83 0.16 2.31
C ILE A 19 1.67 0.71 3.15
N LEU A 20 0.49 0.10 3.08
CA LEU A 20 -0.66 0.48 3.91
C LEU A 20 -0.39 0.26 5.40
N LEU A 21 0.24 -0.86 5.77
CA LEU A 21 0.64 -1.14 7.15
C LEU A 21 1.62 -0.09 7.68
N PHE A 22 2.68 0.24 6.91
CA PHE A 22 3.64 1.26 7.30
C PHE A 22 3.01 2.66 7.36
N GLY A 23 2.14 3.01 6.42
CA GLY A 23 1.41 4.28 6.42
C GLY A 23 0.49 4.42 7.64
N GLY A 24 -0.24 3.35 7.98
CA GLY A 24 -1.08 3.29 9.17
C GLY A 24 -0.27 3.35 10.47
N LEU A 25 0.86 2.65 10.53
CA LEU A 25 1.77 2.69 11.68
C LEU A 25 2.37 4.08 11.89
N GLN A 26 2.79 4.76 10.82
CA GLN A 26 3.29 6.13 10.91
C GLN A 26 2.22 7.10 11.39
N TRP A 27 0.97 6.95 10.92
CA TRP A 27 -0.16 7.74 11.39
C TRP A 27 -0.45 7.48 12.88
N PHE A 28 -0.42 6.22 13.30
CA PHE A 28 -0.62 5.83 14.69
C PHE A 28 0.49 6.37 15.61
N VAL A 29 1.76 6.25 15.20
CA VAL A 29 2.90 6.78 15.96
C VAL A 29 2.80 8.30 16.05
N ALA A 30 2.52 8.99 14.95
CA ALA A 30 2.33 10.44 14.93
C ALA A 30 1.17 10.90 15.84
N LYS A 31 0.13 10.09 16.03
CA LYS A 31 -0.94 10.43 16.98
C LYS A 31 -0.55 10.27 18.45
N ASN A 32 0.42 9.41 18.76
CA ASN A 32 0.71 9.00 20.14
C ASN A 32 2.03 9.54 20.70
N THR A 33 2.97 9.99 19.86
CA THR A 33 4.09 10.80 20.36
C THR A 33 3.60 12.23 20.59
N LEU A 34 3.86 12.81 21.76
CA LEU A 34 3.46 14.17 22.14
C LEU A 34 4.60 15.21 21.97
N ASP A 35 5.79 14.77 21.55
CA ASP A 35 7.03 15.56 21.55
C ASP A 35 7.52 16.02 20.16
N ALA A 36 6.78 15.76 19.08
CA ALA A 36 7.23 16.20 17.76
C ALA A 36 6.78 17.64 17.47
N SER A 37 7.62 18.43 16.80
CA SER A 37 7.24 19.78 16.37
C SER A 37 6.11 19.73 15.32
N ASN A 38 5.28 20.78 15.26
CA ASN A 38 4.11 20.85 14.38
C ASN A 38 4.47 20.61 12.89
N ASP A 39 5.67 21.03 12.46
CA ASP A 39 6.20 20.81 11.11
C ASP A 39 6.52 19.34 10.81
N PHE A 40 6.91 18.60 11.84
CA PHE A 40 7.18 17.17 11.74
C PHE A 40 5.89 16.36 11.58
N TYR A 41 4.80 16.77 12.23
CA TYR A 41 3.49 16.13 12.02
C TYR A 41 2.95 16.40 10.62
N HIS A 42 3.03 17.64 10.15
CA HIS A 42 2.45 18.00 8.86
C HIS A 42 3.11 17.25 7.69
N SER A 43 4.43 17.04 7.78
CA SER A 43 5.21 16.24 6.83
C SER A 43 4.90 14.73 6.94
N ARG A 44 4.84 14.17 8.16
CA ARG A 44 4.47 12.76 8.39
C ARG A 44 3.04 12.44 7.95
N PHE A 45 2.09 13.34 8.18
CA PHE A 45 0.70 13.19 7.72
C PHE A 45 0.59 13.23 6.20
N LYS A 46 1.31 14.15 5.53
CA LYS A 46 1.37 14.17 4.06
C LYS A 46 1.97 12.87 3.51
N LEU A 47 3.05 12.39 4.12
CA LEU A 47 3.68 11.12 3.73
C LEU A 47 2.74 9.92 3.93
N ALA A 48 2.05 9.87 5.08
CA ALA A 48 1.08 8.81 5.36
C ALA A 48 -0.08 8.83 4.36
N GLY A 49 -0.63 10.01 4.04
CA GLY A 49 -1.67 10.17 3.03
C GLY A 49 -1.23 9.68 1.65
N ILE A 50 -0.03 10.05 1.21
CA ILE A 50 0.54 9.58 -0.07
C ILE A 50 0.73 8.06 -0.03
N ALA A 51 1.26 7.51 1.06
CA ALA A 51 1.46 6.07 1.22
C ALA A 51 0.12 5.31 1.17
N PHE A 52 -0.95 5.84 1.75
CA PHE A 52 -2.29 5.25 1.66
C PHE A 52 -2.81 5.21 0.22
N VAL A 53 -2.66 6.30 -0.52
CA VAL A 53 -3.09 6.38 -1.92
C VAL A 53 -2.27 5.43 -2.80
N LEU A 54 -0.94 5.45 -2.67
CA LEU A 54 -0.04 4.59 -3.44
C LEU A 54 -0.26 3.11 -3.11
N GLY A 55 -0.32 2.77 -1.82
CA GLY A 55 -0.58 1.41 -1.35
C GLY A 55 -1.94 0.90 -1.83
N GLY A 56 -2.99 1.72 -1.74
CA GLY A 56 -4.32 1.39 -2.25
C GLY A 56 -4.35 1.14 -3.76
N CYS A 57 -3.67 1.98 -4.54
CA CYS A 57 -3.57 1.80 -6.00
C CYS A 57 -2.84 0.51 -6.36
N LEU A 58 -1.70 0.23 -5.72
CA LEU A 58 -0.93 -1.00 -5.92
C LEU A 58 -1.75 -2.25 -5.60
N LEU A 59 -2.51 -2.20 -4.50
CA LEU A 59 -3.35 -3.30 -4.05
C LEU A 59 -4.52 -3.53 -5.02
N ALA A 60 -5.19 -2.46 -5.47
CA ALA A 60 -6.25 -2.54 -6.47
C ALA A 60 -5.76 -3.12 -7.80
N VAL A 61 -4.62 -2.63 -8.32
CA VAL A 61 -4.01 -3.13 -9.57
C VAL A 61 -3.62 -4.61 -9.41
N GLY A 62 -3.01 -4.99 -8.28
CA GLY A 62 -2.64 -6.36 -7.98
C GLY A 62 -3.86 -7.31 -7.94
N ILE A 63 -4.95 -6.90 -7.29
CA ILE A 63 -6.21 -7.67 -7.25
C ILE A 63 -6.81 -7.80 -8.64
N VAL A 64 -6.88 -6.71 -9.42
CA VAL A 64 -7.43 -6.73 -10.79
C VAL A 64 -6.62 -7.69 -11.67
N LEU A 65 -5.28 -7.67 -11.57
CA LEU A 65 -4.41 -8.61 -12.27
C LEU A 65 -4.69 -10.07 -11.87
N LEU A 66 -4.88 -10.35 -10.58
CA LEU A 66 -5.23 -11.70 -10.10
C LEU A 66 -6.61 -12.16 -10.61
N ILE A 67 -7.61 -11.26 -10.63
CA ILE A 67 -8.95 -11.57 -11.16
C ILE A 67 -8.91 -11.81 -12.67
N CYS A 68 -8.24 -10.95 -13.43
CA CYS A 68 -8.07 -11.11 -14.88
C CYS A 68 -7.30 -12.40 -15.21
N CYS A 69 -6.25 -12.72 -14.46
CA CYS A 69 -5.56 -14.01 -14.59
C CYS A 69 -6.51 -15.19 -14.37
N LYS A 70 -7.46 -15.09 -13.44
CA LYS A 70 -8.43 -16.16 -13.17
C LYS A 70 -9.51 -16.27 -14.25
N LYS A 71 -9.96 -15.15 -14.83
CA LYS A 71 -11.00 -15.10 -15.88
C LYS A 71 -10.48 -15.47 -17.28
N CYS A 72 -9.27 -15.07 -17.66
CA CYS A 72 -8.64 -15.46 -18.93
C CYS A 72 -8.26 -16.96 -19.00
N PHE A 73 -8.45 -17.70 -17.91
CA PHE A 73 -8.10 -19.12 -17.79
C PHE A 73 -9.31 -20.06 -17.78
N ARG A 74 -10.53 -19.51 -17.90
CA ARG A 74 -11.74 -20.28 -18.17
C ARG A 74 -11.94 -20.38 -19.66
#